data_AF-A0A7C0U6K9-F1
#
_entry.id   AF-A0A7C0U6K9-F1
#
_cell.length_a   1.000
_cell.length_b   1.000
_cell.length_c   1.000
_cell.angle_alpha   90.00
_cell.angle_beta   90.00
_cell.angle_gamma   90.00
#
_symmetry.space_group_name_H-M   'P 1'
#
loop_
_entity.id
_entity.type
_entity.pdbx_description
1 polymer ?
#
loop_
_entity_poly.entity_id
_entity_poly.type
_entity_poly.pdbx_seq_one_letter_code
_entity_poly.pdbx_strand_id
1 'polypeptide(L)' 'MERKLTLGFSPCPNDTFIFYALAQKRVRPPGLALDLVIRDVEELNSL' A
#
# COMPACT_ATOMS: atom_id res chain seq x y z
N MET A 1 9.86 -12.61 13.54
CA MET A 1 8.73 -12.92 12.63
C MET A 1 8.20 -11.60 12.09
N GLU A 2 7.98 -11.51 10.78
CA GLU A 2 7.40 -10.31 10.17
C GLU A 2 5.87 -10.38 10.24
N ARG A 3 5.22 -9.28 10.62
CA ARG A 3 3.76 -9.15 10.61
C ARG A 3 3.32 -8.79 9.19
N LYS A 4 2.36 -9.54 8.64
CA LYS A 4 1.74 -9.23 7.36
C LYS A 4 0.58 -8.26 7.55
N LEU A 5 0.55 -7.19 6.76
CA LEU A 5 -0.55 -6.23 6.69
C LEU A 5 -0.90 -5.96 5.23
N THR A 6 -2.18 -5.71 4.96
CA THR A 6 -2.65 -5.22 3.68
C THR A 6 -2.67 -3.70 3.71
N LEU A 7 -2.08 -3.06 2.70
CA LEU A 7 -2.15 -1.60 2.49
C LEU A 7 -2.91 -1.32 1.20
N GLY A 8 -4.11 -0.75 1.35
CA GLY A 8 -4.93 -0.26 0.24
C GLY A 8 -4.70 1.22 -0.03
N PHE A 9 -4.53 1.63 -1.29
CA PHE A 9 -4.49 3.04 -1.69
C PHE A 9 -4.99 3.26 -3.12
N SER A 10 -5.40 4.48 -3.45
CA SER A 10 -6.00 4.77 -4.76
C SER A 10 -4.96 4.90 -5.87
N PRO A 11 -5.33 4.70 -7.15
CA PRO A 11 -4.43 4.96 -8.27
C PRO A 11 -4.22 6.46 -8.54
N CYS A 12 -4.78 7.37 -7.73
CA CYS A 12 -4.62 8.81 -7.93
C CYS A 12 -3.14 9.25 -7.78
N PRO A 13 -2.72 10.33 -8.47
CA PRO A 13 -1.32 10.77 -8.47
C PRO A 13 -0.74 11.06 -7.08
N ASN A 14 -1.54 11.60 -6.17
CA ASN A 14 -1.15 11.84 -4.78
C ASN A 14 -0.80 10.55 -4.05
N ASP A 15 -1.65 9.54 -4.12
CA ASP A 15 -1.46 8.29 -3.38
C ASP A 15 -0.33 7.46 -3.97
N THR A 16 -0.27 7.37 -5.30
CA THR A 16 0.84 6.71 -5.99
C THR A 16 2.16 7.40 -5.69
N PHE A 17 2.21 8.73 -5.57
CA PHE A 17 3.41 9.46 -5.14
C PHE A 17 3.79 9.16 -3.69
N ILE A 18 2.83 9.23 -2.75
CA ILE A 18 3.05 8.97 -1.32
C ILE A 18 3.59 7.55 -1.10
N PHE A 19 2.99 6.56 -1.75
CA PHE A 19 3.28 5.15 -1.49
C PHE A 19 4.27 4.52 -2.47
N TYR A 20 4.78 5.26 -3.47
CA TYR A 20 5.71 4.76 -4.48
C TYR A 20 6.88 3.96 -3.89
N ALA A 21 7.53 4.50 -2.86
CA ALA A 21 8.72 3.87 -2.28
C ALA A 21 8.40 2.54 -1.58
N LEU A 22 7.20 2.41 -0.97
CA LEU A 22 6.71 1.16 -0.41
C LEU A 22 6.30 0.18 -1.52
N ALA A 23 5.60 0.68 -2.54
CA ALA A 23 5.13 -0.12 -3.68
C ALA A 23 6.26 -0.74 -4.48
N GLN A 24 7.35 0.00 -4.68
CA GLN A 24 8.55 -0.47 -5.35
C GLN A 24 9.54 -1.17 -4.41
N LYS A 25 9.17 -1.43 -3.15
CA LYS A 25 10.02 -2.07 -2.13
C LYS A 25 11.38 -1.35 -1.91
N ARG A 26 11.44 -0.05 -2.22
CA ARG A 26 12.61 0.82 -1.99
C ARG A 26 12.76 1.17 -0.52
N VAL A 27 11.64 1.20 0.22
CA VAL A 27 11.59 1.31 1.68
C VAL A 27 10.89 0.08 2.23
N ARG A 28 11.49 -0.55 3.25
CA ARG A 28 10.94 -1.73 3.94
C ARG A 28 10.89 -1.45 5.44
N PRO A 29 9.69 -1.28 6.03
CA PRO A 29 9.57 -1.10 7.46
C PRO A 29 10.06 -2.37 8.19
N PRO A 30 10.95 -2.25 9.20
CA PRO A 30 11.45 -3.40 9.93
C PRO A 30 10.32 -4.21 10.56
N GLY A 31 10.33 -5.53 10.36
CA GLY A 31 9.35 -6.44 10.95
C GLY A 31 7.97 -6.41 10.29
N LEU A 32 7.80 -5.75 9.14
CA LEU A 32 6.53 -5.66 8.43
C LEU A 32 6.65 -6.11 6.97
N ALA A 33 5.69 -6.95 6.55
CA ALA A 33 5.48 -7.31 5.15
C ALA A 33 4.14 -6.72 4.68
N LEU A 34 4.17 -5.97 3.58
CA LEU A 34 2.99 -5.31 3.01
C LEU A 34 2.50 -6.05 1.76
N ASP A 35 1.24 -6.43 1.75
CA ASP A 35 0.49 -6.79 0.54
C ASP A 35 -0.30 -5.56 0.08
N LEU A 36 -0.15 -5.19 -1.19
CA LEU A 36 -0.68 -3.93 -1.71
C LEU A 36 -1.96 -4.17 -2.49
N VAL A 37 -2.97 -3.33 -2.26
CA VAL A 37 -4.22 -3.31 -3.02
C VAL A 37 -4.38 -1.92 -3.62
N ILE A 38 -4.40 -1.83 -4.95
CA ILE A 38 -4.58 -0.56 -5.64
C ILE A 38 -5.94 -0.59 -6.34
N ARG A 39 -6.87 0.23 -5.87
CA ARG A 39 -8.28 0.27 -6.32
C ARG A 39 -8.87 1.66 -6.18
N ASP A 40 -10.01 1.91 -6.80
CA ASP A 40 -10.75 3.15 -6.58
C ASP A 40 -11.11 3.34 -5.09
N VAL A 41 -11.28 4.58 -4.64
CA VAL A 41 -11.59 4.90 -3.24
C VAL A 41 -12.90 4.23 -2.79
N GLU A 42 -13.93 4.20 -3.64
CA GLU A 42 -15.21 3.57 -3.29
C GLU A 42 -15.07 2.06 -3.13
N GLU A 43 -14.29 1.43 -4.01
CA GLU A 43 -13.97 0.01 -3.90
C GLU A 43 -13.18 -0.28 -2.61
N LEU A 44 -12.20 0.56 -2.26
CA LEU A 44 -11.41 0.43 -1.04
C LEU A 44 -12.27 0.56 0.24
N ASN A 45 -13.24 1.46 0.24
CA ASN A 45 -14.17 1.64 1.36
C ASN A 45 -15.15 0.46 1.54
N SER A 46 -15.26 -0.39 0.51
CA SER A 46 -16.14 -1.56 0.49
C SER A 46 -15.43 -2.88 0.81
N LEU A 47 -14.11 -2.85 1.08
CA LEU A 47 -13.30 -4.00 1.48
C LEU A 47 -13.40 -4.31 2.97
#